data_AF-A0A7V0Q404-F1
#
_entry.id   AF-A0A7V0Q404-F1
#
_cell.length_a   1.000
_cell.length_b   1.000
_cell.length_c   1.000
_cell.angle_alpha   90.00
_cell.angle_beta   90.00
_cell.angle_gamma   90.00
#
_symmetry.space_group_name_H-M   'P 1'
#
loop_
_entity.id
_entity.type
_entity.pdbx_description
1 polymer ?
#
loop_
_entity_poly.entity_id
_entity_poly.type
_entity_poly.pdbx_seq_one_letter_code
_entity_poly.pdbx_strand_id
1 'polypeptide(L)'
;MGSPFDRLGEACGVFGAFAPGSRVANLIYFGLFALQHRGQESAGIAVGDGEELTAYKNMGLVATVFDESKLAGLQGTIGIGHTRYSTT
;
A
#
# COMPACT_ATOMS: atom_id res chain seq x y z
N MET A 1 -28.43 -16.37 -9.66
CA MET A 1 -28.75 -14.94 -9.46
C MET A 1 -27.73 -14.43 -8.45
N GLY A 2 -26.74 -13.64 -8.90
CA GLY A 2 -25.64 -13.18 -8.05
C GLY A 2 -26.09 -12.11 -7.05
N SER A 3 -25.38 -12.00 -5.92
CA SER A 3 -25.69 -11.04 -4.87
C SER A 3 -25.47 -9.59 -5.36
N PRO A 4 -26.14 -8.58 -4.77
CA PRO A 4 -25.87 -7.17 -5.08
C PRO A 4 -24.41 -6.75 -4.86
N PHE A 5 -23.64 -7.53 -4.09
CA PHE A 5 -22.22 -7.30 -3.83
C PHE A 5 -21.31 -7.90 -4.92
N ASP A 6 -21.82 -8.77 -5.79
CA ASP A 6 -21.05 -9.37 -6.90
C ASP A 6 -20.70 -8.36 -8.01
N ARG A 7 -21.22 -7.12 -7.91
CA ARG A 7 -20.97 -6.00 -8.83
C ARG A 7 -20.05 -4.90 -8.28
N LEU A 8 -19.59 -5.01 -7.04
CA LEU A 8 -18.47 -4.19 -6.59
C LEU A 8 -17.24 -4.74 -7.31
N GLY A 9 -16.75 -4.01 -8.32
CA GLY A 9 -15.52 -4.39 -9.01
C GLY A 9 -14.38 -4.49 -8.00
N GLU A 10 -14.03 -5.71 -7.58
CA GLU A 10 -12.92 -5.95 -6.67
C GLU A 10 -11.61 -5.62 -7.41
N ALA A 11 -11.00 -4.49 -7.08
CA ALA A 11 -9.96 -3.93 -7.96
C ALA A 11 -8.83 -3.19 -7.24
N CYS A 12 -8.75 -3.18 -5.90
CA CYS A 12 -7.59 -2.61 -5.22
C CYS A 12 -7.26 -3.40 -3.95
N GLY A 13 -5.99 -3.40 -3.56
CA GLY A 13 -5.50 -3.94 -2.30
C GLY A 13 -5.17 -2.81 -1.34
N VAL A 14 -5.53 -2.93 -0.07
CA VAL A 14 -5.19 -1.96 0.98
C VAL A 14 -4.58 -2.70 2.15
N PHE A 15 -3.51 -2.14 2.73
CA PHE A 15 -2.88 -2.68 3.93
C PHE A 15 -2.53 -1.54 4.89
N GLY A 16 -2.91 -1.66 6.16
CA GLY A 16 -2.58 -0.70 7.20
C GLY A 16 -1.77 -1.36 8.31
N ALA A 17 -0.84 -0.61 8.89
CA ALA A 17 -0.05 -1.07 10.03
C ALA A 17 0.13 0.05 11.06
N PHE A 18 -0.04 -0.29 12.32
CA PHE A 18 0.37 0.51 13.47
C PHE A 18 1.36 -0.33 14.27
N ALA A 19 2.63 0.08 14.28
CA ALA A 19 3.70 -0.67 14.93
C ALA A 19 4.81 0.27 15.41
N PRO A 20 4.61 0.94 16.56
CA PRO A 20 5.66 1.75 17.19
C PRO A 20 6.96 0.96 17.38
N GLY A 21 8.11 1.58 17.07
CA GLY A 21 9.43 0.96 17.18
C GLY A 21 9.78 -0.03 16.06
N SER A 22 8.90 -0.24 15.07
CA SER A 22 9.16 -1.07 13.90
C SER A 22 9.24 -0.24 12.63
N ARG A 23 9.81 -0.80 11.55
CA ARG A 23 9.78 -0.18 10.22
C ARG A 23 8.41 -0.40 9.57
N VAL A 24 7.46 0.48 9.89
CA VAL A 24 6.06 0.38 9.44
C VAL A 24 5.94 0.30 7.91
N ALA A 25 6.75 1.07 7.18
CA ALA A 25 6.77 1.01 5.72
C ALA A 25 7.12 -0.38 5.17
N ASN A 26 8.03 -1.13 5.83
CA ASN A 26 8.38 -2.49 5.41
C ASN A 26 7.23 -3.48 5.67
N LEU A 27 6.53 -3.35 6.80
CA LEU A 27 5.34 -4.16 7.09
C LEU A 27 4.26 -3.94 6.03
N ILE A 28 4.01 -2.67 5.68
CA ILE A 28 3.05 -2.31 4.64
C ILE A 28 3.50 -2.82 3.27
N TYR A 29 4.79 -2.67 2.93
CA TYR A 29 5.35 -3.21 1.69
C TYR A 29 5.07 -4.72 1.54
N PHE A 30 5.36 -5.53 2.56
CA PHE A 30 5.11 -6.96 2.51
C PHE A 30 3.63 -7.29 2.42
N GLY A 31 2.78 -6.55 3.14
CA GLY A 31 1.33 -6.66 3.02
C GLY A 31 0.83 -6.37 1.61
N LEU A 32 1.30 -5.29 0.98
CA LEU A 32 0.96 -4.94 -0.40
C LEU A 32 1.53 -5.94 -1.41
N PHE A 33 2.73 -6.47 -1.17
CA PHE A 33 3.31 -7.50 -2.02
C PHE A 33 2.44 -8.76 -2.03
N ALA A 34 1.95 -9.18 -0.86
CA ALA A 34 0.98 -10.29 -0.76
C ALA A 34 -0.35 -9.96 -1.48
N LEU A 35 -0.78 -8.69 -1.45
CA LEU A 35 -2.00 -8.20 -2.11
C LEU A 35 -1.79 -7.79 -3.58
N GLN A 36 -0.61 -7.98 -4.18
CA GLN A 36 -0.29 -7.52 -5.53
C GLN A 36 -1.27 -8.01 -6.61
N HIS A 37 -1.87 -9.18 -6.40
CA HIS A 37 -2.88 -9.76 -7.28
C HIS A 37 -4.18 -8.93 -7.34
N ARG A 38 -4.40 -8.00 -6.40
CA ARG A 38 -5.56 -7.10 -6.37
C ARG A 38 -5.33 -5.77 -7.09
N GLY A 39 -4.16 -5.56 -7.69
CA GLY A 39 -3.88 -4.36 -8.50
C GLY A 39 -2.43 -4.29 -8.94
N GLN A 40 -2.18 -4.17 -10.25
CA GLN A 40 -0.83 -4.27 -10.85
C GLN A 40 -0.35 -2.99 -11.54
N GLU A 41 -1.10 -1.89 -11.41
CA GLU A 41 -0.82 -0.68 -12.18
C GLU A 41 -0.05 0.37 -11.41
N SER A 42 -0.32 0.51 -10.11
CA SER A 42 0.40 1.44 -9.25
C SER A 42 0.37 0.96 -7.81
N ALA A 43 1.35 1.43 -7.04
CA ALA A 43 1.43 1.22 -5.62
C ALA A 43 1.79 2.51 -4.89
N GLY A 44 1.34 2.63 -3.64
CA GLY A 44 1.62 3.78 -2.79
C GLY A 44 1.67 3.40 -1.32
N ILE A 45 2.51 4.06 -0.54
CA ILE A 45 2.61 3.95 0.91
C ILE A 45 2.65 5.37 1.48
N ALA A 46 1.86 5.61 2.52
CA ALA A 46 1.91 6.79 3.36
C ALA A 46 2.12 6.36 4.82
N VAL A 47 3.02 7.03 5.51
CA VAL A 47 3.32 6.80 6.93
C VAL A 47 3.30 8.12 7.68
N GLY A 48 3.05 8.07 8.97
CA GLY A 48 3.17 9.21 9.86
C GLY A 48 3.51 8.79 11.28
N ASP A 49 3.90 9.78 12.08
CA ASP A 49 4.27 9.63 13.49
C ASP A 49 3.33 10.37 14.45
N GLY A 50 2.33 11.08 13.91
CA GLY A 50 1.38 11.88 14.67
C GLY A 50 1.58 13.39 14.48
N GLU A 51 2.72 13.81 13.92
CA GLU A 51 3.03 15.21 13.62
C GLU A 51 3.20 15.41 12.11
N GLU A 52 3.93 14.51 11.46
CA GLU A 52 4.21 14.59 10.03
C GLU A 52 3.69 13.36 9.27
N LEU A 53 3.45 13.57 7.97
CA LEU A 53 3.04 12.52 7.04
C LEU A 53 3.96 12.52 5.83
N THR A 54 4.57 11.38 5.56
CA THR A 54 5.41 11.15 4.37
C THR A 54 4.76 10.10 3.49
N ALA A 55 4.67 10.37 2.19
CA ALA A 55 4.07 9.45 1.24
C ALA A 55 4.91 9.33 -0.04
N TYR A 56 4.95 8.11 -0.59
CA TYR A 56 5.51 7.83 -1.90
C TYR A 56 4.56 6.93 -2.69
N LYS A 57 4.34 7.27 -3.96
CA LYS A 57 3.55 6.47 -4.90
C LYS A 57 4.13 6.55 -6.29
N ASN A 58 4.00 5.46 -7.05
CA ASN A 58 4.38 5.46 -8.45
C ASN A 58 3.60 4.38 -9.23
N MET A 59 3.64 4.47 -10.55
CA MET A 59 3.15 3.41 -11.43
C MET A 59 4.07 2.19 -11.36
N GLY A 60 3.49 1.00 -11.52
CA GLY A 60 4.16 -0.29 -11.49
C GLY A 60 3.78 -1.16 -10.31
N LEU A 61 4.39 -2.36 -10.30
CA LEU A 61 4.26 -3.35 -9.24
C LEU A 61 4.91 -2.85 -7.95
N VAL A 62 4.44 -3.31 -6.80
CA VAL A 62 4.96 -2.97 -5.45
C VAL A 62 6.48 -3.11 -5.39
N ALA A 63 7.02 -4.22 -5.89
CA ALA A 63 8.47 -4.49 -5.89
C ALA A 63 9.28 -3.60 -6.85
N THR A 64 8.63 -2.99 -7.85
CA THR A 64 9.27 -2.03 -8.76
C THR A 64 9.17 -0.61 -8.22
N VAL A 65 8.05 -0.27 -7.56
CA VAL A 65 7.81 1.04 -6.97
C VAL A 65 8.72 1.29 -5.75
N PHE A 66 8.92 0.28 -4.90
CA PHE A 66 9.66 0.41 -3.65
C PHE A 66 10.95 -0.40 -3.64
N ASP A 67 12.07 0.29 -3.52
CA ASP A 67 13.37 -0.29 -3.14
C ASP A 67 13.71 0.10 -1.70
N GLU A 68 14.83 -0.41 -1.19
CA GLU A 68 15.27 -0.16 0.19
C GLU A 68 15.46 1.34 0.48
N SER A 69 15.94 2.12 -0.48
CA SER A 69 16.17 3.56 -0.31
C SER A 69 14.84 4.32 -0.15
N LYS A 70 13.83 3.98 -0.95
CA LYS A 70 12.50 4.57 -0.87
C LYS A 70 11.81 4.17 0.43
N LEU A 71 11.94 2.91 0.85
CA LEU A 71 11.38 2.43 2.11
C LEU A 71 12.07 3.07 3.32
N ALA A 72 13.37 3.32 3.27
CA ALA A 72 14.11 4.01 4.33
C ALA A 72 13.67 5.48 4.53
N GLY A 73 13.19 6.13 3.46
CA GLY A 73 12.63 7.48 3.51
C GLY A 73 11.21 7.56 4.10
N LEU A 74 10.53 6.42 4.26
CA LEU A 74 9.18 6.35 4.81
C LEU A 74 9.24 5.94 6.29
N GLN A 75 9.46 6.94 7.15
CA GLN A 75 9.54 6.75 8.61
C GLN A 75 8.23 7.18 9.29
N GLY A 76 7.79 6.39 10.27
CA GLY A 76 6.55 6.62 11.01
C GLY A 76 6.17 5.43 11.88
N THR A 77 5.19 5.62 12.75
CA THR A 77 4.65 4.61 13.69
C THR A 77 3.32 4.03 13.22
N ILE A 78 2.65 4.70 12.28
CA ILE A 78 1.43 4.27 11.61
C ILE A 78 1.54 4.50 10.10
N GLY A 79 0.86 3.68 9.31
CA GLY A 79 0.75 3.93 7.88
C GLY A 79 -0.28 3.08 7.18
N ILE A 80 -0.51 3.44 5.92
CA ILE A 80 -1.40 2.75 4.99
C ILE A 80 -0.72 2.63 3.63
N GLY A 81 -1.01 1.55 2.93
CA GLY A 81 -0.57 1.31 1.57
C GLY A 81 -1.72 0.84 0.68
N HIS A 82 -1.53 1.00 -0.63
CA HIS A 82 -2.52 0.68 -1.64
C HIS A 82 -1.89 0.09 -2.90
N THR A 83 -2.52 -0.91 -3.52
CA THR A 83 -2.26 -1.37 -4.90
C THR A 83 -3.47 -1.11 -5.78
N ARG A 84 -3.28 -0.46 -6.93
CA ARG A 84 -4.35 -0.07 -7.84
C ARG A 84 -4.51 -1.02 -9.02
N TYR A 85 -5.75 -1.36 -9.34
CA TYR A 85 -6.21 -1.82 -10.65
C TYR A 85 -7.11 -0.72 -11.25
N SER A 86 -7.05 -0.47 -12.56
CA SER A 86 -7.89 0.57 -13.16
C SER A 86 -9.31 0.06 -13.25
N THR A 87 -10.21 0.88 -12.75
CA THR A 87 -11.62 0.80 -13.05
C THR A 87 -11.91 1.69 -14.26
N THR A 88 -12.81 1.25 -15.12
CA THR A 88 -13.36 2.04 -16.24
C THR A 88 -14.36 3.08 -15.75
#